data_AF-A0A8S2SWN2-F1
#
_entry.id   AF-A0A8S2SWN2-F1
#
_cell.length_a   1.000
_cell.length_b   1.000
_cell.length_c   1.000
_cell.angle_alpha   90.00
_cell.angle_beta   90.00
_cell.angle_gamma   90.00
#
_symmetry.space_group_name_H-M   'P 1'
#
loop_
_entity.id
_entity.type
_entity.pdbx_description
1 polymer ?
#
loop_
_entity_poly.entity_id
_entity_poly.type
_entity_poly.pdbx_seq_one_letter_code
_entity_poly.pdbx_strand_id
1 'polypeptide(L)'
;MAASRDAESLERRQTRLDDQRSRQGASRAAESSEQRQTRLGSLRARQAASRDAESPEQTRTRIDDQRARQAASRAVETPEQRRTRSEDQRRRQAASRALHWTFMEGEAFRYDPANNYDSHPQLHIGQMTDVCSYCDALKWPGEAPGAGSSLPSRGISVASLERQESIGYELLRIQNDGAT
;
A
#
# COMPACT_ATOMS: atom_id res chain seq x y z
N MET A 1 7.82 26.71 -46.72
CA MET A 1 7.59 26.93 -45.27
C MET A 1 8.76 26.42 -44.41
N ALA A 2 9.25 25.18 -44.54
CA ALA A 2 10.39 24.68 -43.76
C ALA A 2 11.70 25.46 -44.03
N ALA A 3 12.10 25.59 -45.30
CA ALA A 3 13.28 26.36 -45.70
C ALA A 3 13.24 27.86 -45.29
N SER A 4 12.05 28.41 -45.06
CA SER A 4 11.87 29.80 -44.59
C SER A 4 12.06 29.95 -43.07
N ARG A 5 12.00 28.84 -42.30
CA ARG A 5 12.25 28.83 -40.86
C ARG A 5 13.73 28.63 -40.56
N ASP A 6 14.43 27.87 -41.40
CA ASP A 6 15.86 27.59 -41.21
C ASP A 6 16.74 28.82 -41.52
N ALA A 7 16.24 29.74 -42.36
CA ALA A 7 16.88 31.03 -42.66
C ALA A 7 16.30 32.20 -41.84
N GLU A 8 15.44 31.94 -40.86
CA GLU A 8 14.80 32.98 -40.03
C GLU A 8 15.83 33.59 -39.06
N SER A 9 15.86 34.93 -38.94
CA SER A 9 16.69 35.58 -37.93
C SER A 9 16.19 35.26 -36.52
N LEU A 10 17.07 35.33 -35.52
CA LEU A 10 16.71 35.07 -34.12
C LEU A 10 15.56 35.96 -33.64
N GLU A 11 15.57 37.24 -34.02
CA GLU A 11 14.52 38.19 -33.67
C GLU A 11 13.17 37.81 -34.28
N ARG A 12 13.13 37.50 -35.58
CA ARG A 12 11.89 37.08 -36.26
C ARG A 12 11.36 35.78 -35.67
N ARG A 13 12.26 34.84 -35.37
CA ARG A 13 11.93 33.59 -34.67
C ARG A 13 11.31 33.86 -33.30
N GLN A 14 11.88 34.78 -32.54
CA GLN A 14 11.39 35.15 -31.22
C GLN A 14 9.99 35.76 -31.31
N THR A 15 9.79 36.77 -32.16
CA THR A 15 8.48 37.40 -32.38
C THR A 15 7.43 36.36 -32.78
N ARG A 16 7.76 35.47 -33.72
CA ARG A 16 6.85 34.40 -34.16
C ARG A 16 6.47 33.46 -33.01
N LEU A 17 7.42 33.09 -32.15
CA LEU A 17 7.17 32.24 -30.98
C LEU A 17 6.34 32.97 -29.93
N ASP A 18 6.57 34.27 -29.72
CA ASP A 18 5.74 35.11 -28.85
C ASP A 18 4.30 35.19 -29.36
N ASP A 19 4.10 35.46 -30.64
CA ASP A 19 2.76 35.48 -31.26
C ASP A 19 2.07 34.11 -31.17
N GLN A 20 2.84 33.02 -31.30
CA GLN A 20 2.31 31.68 -31.15
C GLN A 20 1.88 31.39 -29.70
N ARG A 21 2.69 31.80 -28.71
CA ARG A 21 2.34 31.69 -27.28
C ARG A 21 1.09 32.50 -26.95
N SER A 22 1.01 33.74 -27.42
CA SER A 22 -0.13 34.63 -27.19
C SER A 22 -1.42 34.06 -27.77
N ARG A 23 -1.40 33.60 -29.03
CA ARG A 23 -2.56 32.96 -29.66
C ARG A 23 -2.98 31.69 -28.94
N GLN A 24 -2.03 30.86 -28.52
CA GLN A 24 -2.33 29.65 -27.77
C GLN A 24 -2.91 29.96 -26.38
N GLY A 25 -2.38 30.99 -25.70
CA GLY A 25 -2.90 31.47 -24.42
C GLY A 25 -4.35 31.95 -24.53
N ALA A 26 -4.63 32.79 -25.52
CA ALA A 26 -5.98 33.29 -25.80
C ALA A 26 -6.96 32.14 -26.13
N SER A 27 -6.54 31.19 -26.97
CA SER A 27 -7.34 30.01 -27.29
C SER A 27 -7.65 29.19 -26.03
N ARG A 28 -6.66 28.94 -25.15
CA ARG A 28 -6.87 28.20 -23.89
C ARG A 28 -7.77 28.94 -22.91
N ALA A 29 -7.72 30.26 -22.88
CA ALA A 29 -8.57 31.08 -22.03
C ALA A 29 -10.05 31.03 -22.49
N ALA A 30 -10.28 30.93 -23.80
CA ALA A 30 -11.61 30.82 -24.40
C ALA A 30 -12.17 29.39 -24.44
N GLU A 31 -11.39 28.37 -24.05
CA GLU A 31 -11.85 26.97 -24.04
C GLU A 31 -13.03 26.76 -23.10
N SER A 32 -14.06 26.05 -23.57
CA SER A 32 -15.12 25.54 -22.71
C SER A 32 -14.61 24.47 -21.75
N SER A 33 -15.40 24.15 -20.71
CA SER A 33 -15.08 23.06 -19.78
C SER A 33 -14.93 21.72 -20.50
N GLU A 34 -15.81 21.39 -21.45
CA GLU A 34 -15.77 20.17 -22.25
C GLU A 34 -14.53 20.12 -23.16
N GLN A 35 -14.23 21.21 -23.87
CA GLN A 35 -13.03 21.31 -24.71
C GLN A 35 -11.76 21.12 -23.88
N ARG A 36 -11.72 21.73 -22.69
CA ARG A 36 -10.61 21.56 -21.73
C ARG A 36 -10.50 20.11 -21.27
N GLN A 37 -11.61 19.46 -20.92
CA GLN A 37 -11.61 18.06 -20.50
C GLN A 37 -11.10 17.14 -21.61
N THR A 38 -11.60 17.30 -22.84
CA THR A 38 -11.14 16.55 -24.01
C THR A 38 -9.64 16.76 -24.25
N ARG A 39 -9.17 18.01 -24.26
CA ARG A 39 -7.73 18.32 -24.45
C ARG A 39 -6.87 17.69 -23.37
N LEU A 40 -7.28 17.77 -22.09
CA LEU A 40 -6.56 17.15 -20.98
C LEU A 40 -6.61 15.62 -21.06
N GLY A 41 -7.73 15.03 -21.47
CA GLY A 41 -7.87 13.60 -21.72
C GLY A 41 -6.89 13.12 -22.81
N SER A 42 -6.88 13.78 -23.97
CA SER A 42 -5.94 13.45 -25.05
C SER A 42 -4.48 13.69 -24.65
N LEU A 43 -4.19 14.66 -23.77
CA LEU A 43 -2.84 14.86 -23.25
C LEU A 43 -2.41 13.72 -22.32
N ARG A 44 -3.29 13.29 -21.40
CA ARG A 44 -3.04 12.15 -20.51
C ARG A 44 -2.80 10.86 -21.30
N ALA A 45 -3.64 10.59 -22.32
CA ALA A 45 -3.50 9.40 -23.17
C ALA A 45 -2.16 9.39 -23.91
N ARG A 46 -1.77 10.51 -24.52
CA ARG A 46 -0.45 10.63 -25.17
C ARG A 46 0.71 10.47 -24.20
N GLN A 47 0.59 11.03 -23.00
CA GLN A 47 1.62 10.89 -21.97
C GLN A 47 1.75 9.45 -21.47
N ALA A 48 0.63 8.73 -21.33
CA ALA A 48 0.62 7.31 -20.97
C ALA A 48 1.30 6.47 -22.06
N ALA A 49 0.87 6.60 -23.31
CA ALA A 49 1.49 5.90 -24.44
C ALA A 49 2.99 6.22 -24.56
N SER A 50 3.39 7.47 -24.31
CA SER A 50 4.80 7.85 -24.31
C SER A 50 5.58 7.18 -23.18
N ARG A 51 4.98 6.99 -22.00
CA ARG A 51 5.62 6.27 -20.88
C ARG A 51 5.72 4.78 -21.13
N ASP A 52 4.70 4.19 -21.73
CA ASP A 52 4.67 2.75 -22.06
C ASP A 52 5.73 2.38 -23.11
N ALA A 53 6.12 3.35 -23.95
CA ALA A 53 7.17 3.21 -24.94
C ALA A 53 8.59 3.58 -24.44
N GLU A 54 8.76 3.99 -23.18
CA GLU A 54 10.08 4.35 -22.64
C GLU A 54 10.99 3.10 -22.56
N SER A 55 12.27 3.27 -22.96
CA SER A 55 13.30 2.28 -22.63
C SER A 55 13.65 2.31 -21.13
N PRO A 56 14.25 1.24 -20.58
CA PRO A 56 14.71 1.24 -19.19
C PRO A 56 15.63 2.42 -18.84
N GLU A 57 16.52 2.82 -19.74
CA GLU A 57 17.44 3.95 -19.57
C GLU A 57 16.68 5.29 -19.57
N GLN A 58 15.70 5.45 -20.45
CA GLN A 58 14.84 6.63 -20.51
C GLN A 58 14.01 6.76 -19.23
N THR A 59 13.41 5.65 -18.76
CA THR A 59 12.68 5.62 -17.50
C THR A 59 13.57 5.98 -16.32
N ARG A 60 14.80 5.44 -16.25
CA ARG A 60 15.75 5.77 -15.19
C ARG A 60 16.10 7.25 -15.19
N THR A 61 16.46 7.79 -16.35
CA THR A 61 16.76 9.23 -16.53
C THR A 61 15.59 10.10 -16.08
N ARG A 62 14.36 9.78 -16.50
CA ARG A 62 13.16 10.51 -16.09
C ARG A 62 12.92 10.47 -14.58
N ILE A 63 13.13 9.31 -13.93
CA ILE A 63 12.98 9.16 -12.48
C ILE A 63 14.04 9.98 -11.74
N ASP A 64 15.29 9.95 -12.21
CA ASP A 64 16.38 10.70 -11.58
C ASP A 64 16.17 12.22 -11.73
N ASP A 65 15.74 12.68 -12.90
CA ASP A 65 15.32 14.07 -13.12
C ASP A 65 14.16 14.48 -12.20
N GLN A 66 13.17 13.59 -12.02
CA GLN A 66 12.05 13.83 -11.13
C GLN A 66 12.50 13.95 -9.67
N ARG A 67 13.43 13.09 -9.23
CA ARG A 67 14.02 13.16 -7.88
C ARG A 67 14.80 14.45 -7.68
N ALA A 68 15.62 14.85 -8.65
CA ALA A 68 16.39 16.09 -8.60
C ALA A 68 15.49 17.32 -8.50
N ARG A 69 14.43 17.41 -9.33
CA ARG A 69 13.45 18.49 -9.25
C ARG A 69 12.72 18.54 -7.89
N GLN A 70 12.36 17.38 -7.34
CA GLN A 70 11.72 17.33 -6.02
C GLN A 70 12.68 17.77 -4.91
N ALA A 71 13.95 17.37 -4.97
CA ALA A 71 14.96 17.79 -4.00
C ALA A 71 15.20 19.30 -4.07
N ALA A 72 15.33 19.86 -5.27
CA ALA A 72 15.47 21.30 -5.49
C ALA A 72 14.26 22.08 -4.95
N SER A 73 13.04 21.60 -5.23
CA SER A 73 11.81 22.20 -4.69
C SER A 73 11.78 22.19 -3.17
N ARG A 74 12.22 21.09 -2.53
CA ARG A 74 12.27 20.98 -1.06
C ARG A 74 13.33 21.88 -0.44
N ALA A 75 14.45 22.12 -1.13
CA ALA A 75 15.53 22.97 -0.63
C ALA A 75 15.11 24.43 -0.48
N VAL A 76 14.15 24.88 -1.30
CA VAL A 76 13.62 26.26 -1.28
C VAL A 76 12.29 26.40 -0.54
N GLU A 77 11.78 25.34 0.09
CA GLU A 77 10.52 25.39 0.88
C GLU A 77 10.65 26.36 2.06
N THR A 78 9.65 27.23 2.23
CA THR A 78 9.51 28.02 3.47
C THR A 78 9.17 27.12 4.67
N PRO A 79 9.41 27.57 5.91
CA PRO A 79 9.02 26.81 7.10
C PRO A 79 7.53 26.43 7.13
N GLU A 80 6.65 27.32 6.67
CA GLU A 80 5.20 27.08 6.59
C GLU A 80 4.89 25.99 5.57
N GLN A 81 5.45 26.08 4.36
CA GLN A 81 5.28 25.06 3.32
C GLN A 81 5.77 23.69 3.78
N ARG A 82 6.92 23.65 4.47
CA ARG A 82 7.47 22.44 5.06
C ARG A 82 6.54 21.84 6.10
N ARG A 83 5.98 22.68 6.98
CA ARG A 83 5.02 22.25 8.01
C ARG A 83 3.77 21.68 7.38
N THR A 84 3.14 22.39 6.43
CA THR A 84 1.97 21.91 5.71
C THR A 84 2.24 20.56 5.03
N ARG A 85 3.38 20.41 4.32
CA ARG A 85 3.77 19.15 3.69
C ARG A 85 3.90 18.01 4.70
N SER A 86 4.53 18.27 5.85
CA SER A 86 4.70 17.28 6.92
C SER A 86 3.37 16.89 7.58
N GLU A 87 2.48 17.84 7.82
CA GLU A 87 1.13 17.57 8.35
C GLU A 87 0.30 16.76 7.35
N ASP A 88 0.35 17.10 6.07
CA ASP A 88 -0.28 16.34 4.99
C ASP A 88 0.23 14.90 4.91
N GLN A 89 1.55 14.71 5.05
CA GLN A 89 2.16 13.39 5.08
C GLN A 89 1.66 12.57 6.27
N ARG A 90 1.61 13.17 7.46
CA ARG A 90 1.07 12.53 8.67
C ARG A 90 -0.40 12.14 8.49
N ARG A 91 -1.23 13.03 7.93
CA ARG A 91 -2.64 12.77 7.65
C ARG A 91 -2.82 11.59 6.69
N ARG A 92 -2.05 11.56 5.59
CA ARG A 92 -2.10 10.45 4.62
C ARG A 92 -1.67 9.12 5.24
N GLN A 93 -0.62 9.11 6.06
CA GLN A 93 -0.18 7.91 6.78
C GLN A 93 -1.21 7.44 7.82
N ALA A 94 -1.85 8.37 8.53
CA ALA A 94 -2.92 8.04 9.47
C ALA A 94 -4.14 7.45 8.73
N ALA A 95 -4.58 8.08 7.64
CA ALA A 95 -5.67 7.58 6.81
C ALA A 95 -5.37 6.20 6.22
N SER A 96 -4.15 5.97 5.72
CA SER A 96 -3.73 4.66 5.21
C SER A 96 -3.76 3.58 6.29
N ARG A 97 -3.34 3.91 7.52
CA ARG A 97 -3.42 2.97 8.66
C ARG A 97 -4.86 2.72 9.09
N ALA A 98 -5.72 3.74 9.08
CA ALA A 98 -7.13 3.59 9.41
C ALA A 98 -7.85 2.69 8.40
N LEU A 99 -7.63 2.91 7.09
CA LEU A 99 -8.21 2.06 6.03
C LEU A 99 -7.80 0.59 6.16
N HIS A 100 -6.56 0.35 6.62
CA HIS A 100 -6.06 -1.00 6.86
C HIS A 100 -6.86 -1.73 7.96
N TRP A 101 -7.28 -1.02 9.01
CA TRP A 101 -8.08 -1.58 10.10
C TRP A 101 -9.57 -1.68 9.80
N THR A 102 -10.15 -0.69 9.10
CA THR A 102 -11.59 -0.73 8.72
C THR A 102 -11.92 -1.90 7.80
N PHE A 103 -10.93 -2.44 7.07
CA PHE A 103 -11.11 -3.67 6.30
C PHE A 103 -11.42 -4.89 7.19
N MET A 104 -10.88 -4.92 8.41
CA MET A 104 -11.09 -6.00 9.38
C MET A 104 -12.32 -5.77 10.27
N GLU A 105 -12.99 -4.62 10.16
CA GLU A 105 -14.16 -4.29 10.96
C GLU A 105 -15.33 -5.21 10.59
N GLY A 106 -15.69 -6.10 11.51
CA GLY A 106 -16.75 -7.09 11.32
C GLY A 106 -16.30 -8.43 10.74
N GLU A 107 -15.03 -8.60 10.35
CA GLU A 107 -14.49 -9.89 9.90
C GLU A 107 -14.57 -10.96 10.99
N ALA A 108 -14.39 -10.58 12.27
CA ALA A 108 -14.53 -11.50 13.39
C ALA A 108 -15.94 -12.12 13.49
N PHE A 109 -16.99 -11.44 13.02
CA PHE A 109 -18.37 -11.95 13.03
C PHE A 109 -18.69 -12.80 11.79
N ARG A 110 -17.82 -12.81 10.78
CA ARG A 110 -17.99 -13.55 9.52
C ARG A 110 -16.89 -14.61 9.40
N TYR A 111 -16.79 -15.47 10.40
CA TYR A 111 -15.84 -16.57 10.37
C TYR A 111 -16.16 -17.50 9.19
N ASP A 112 -15.22 -17.61 8.25
CA ASP A 112 -15.26 -18.53 7.11
C ASP A 112 -14.12 -19.54 7.26
N PRO A 113 -14.42 -20.81 7.59
CA PRO A 113 -13.42 -21.86 7.79
C PRO A 113 -12.52 -22.11 6.56
N ALA A 114 -12.91 -21.66 5.36
CA ALA A 114 -12.10 -21.82 4.15
C ALA A 114 -10.91 -20.84 4.10
N ASN A 115 -10.91 -19.78 4.91
CA ASN A 115 -9.83 -18.80 4.97
C ASN A 115 -8.70 -19.26 5.91
N ASN A 116 -7.45 -19.09 5.47
CA ASN A 116 -6.28 -19.34 6.31
C ASN A 116 -5.96 -18.12 7.19
N TYR A 117 -6.61 -18.05 8.35
CA TYR A 117 -6.43 -16.98 9.32
C TYR A 117 -5.05 -16.98 10.00
N ASP A 118 -4.39 -18.13 10.13
CA ASP A 118 -3.07 -18.27 10.77
C ASP A 118 -1.98 -17.50 10.03
N SER A 119 -2.12 -17.39 8.70
CA SER A 119 -1.17 -16.69 7.83
C SER A 119 -1.51 -15.21 7.60
N HIS A 120 -2.60 -14.71 8.19
CA HIS A 120 -3.10 -13.38 7.86
C HIS A 120 -2.20 -12.28 8.47
N PRO A 121 -1.62 -11.35 7.67
CA PRO A 121 -0.63 -10.39 8.14
C PRO A 121 -1.07 -9.44 9.27
N GLN A 122 -2.38 -9.35 9.52
CA GLN A 122 -2.96 -8.50 10.55
C GLN A 122 -3.45 -9.28 11.79
N LEU A 123 -3.53 -10.62 11.73
CA LEU A 123 -4.01 -11.46 12.82
C LEU A 123 -2.82 -12.05 13.58
N HIS A 124 -2.27 -11.26 14.49
CA HIS A 124 -1.24 -11.71 15.43
C HIS A 124 -1.88 -11.98 16.80
N ILE A 125 -2.66 -13.06 16.90
CA ILE A 125 -3.36 -13.44 18.15
C ILE A 125 -2.37 -13.99 19.20
N GLY A 126 -1.23 -14.54 18.75
CA GLY A 126 -0.20 -15.12 19.63
C GLY A 126 -0.57 -16.51 20.17
N GLN A 127 0.32 -17.12 20.95
CA GLN A 127 0.08 -18.43 21.59
C GLN A 127 -0.66 -18.25 22.92
N MET A 128 -1.47 -19.25 23.29
CA MET A 128 -2.14 -19.31 24.59
C MET A 128 -1.17 -19.81 25.66
N THR A 129 -0.45 -18.90 26.30
CA THR A 129 0.60 -19.23 27.29
C THR A 129 0.16 -19.04 28.74
N ASP A 130 -0.94 -18.33 28.98
CA ASP A 130 -1.42 -18.05 30.34
C ASP A 130 -2.39 -19.14 30.77
N VAL A 131 -2.36 -19.53 32.05
CA VAL A 131 -3.33 -20.50 32.60
C VAL A 131 -4.45 -19.74 33.32
N CYS A 132 -5.71 -20.14 33.07
CA CYS A 132 -6.88 -19.60 33.73
C CYS A 132 -6.96 -20.08 35.18
N SER A 133 -7.02 -19.16 36.13
CA SER A 133 -7.10 -19.46 37.57
C SER A 133 -8.39 -20.15 38.02
N TYR A 134 -9.41 -20.23 37.17
CA TYR A 134 -10.73 -20.77 37.52
C TYR A 134 -10.98 -22.18 36.99
N CYS A 135 -10.29 -22.57 35.91
CA CYS A 135 -10.54 -23.84 35.21
C CYS A 135 -9.29 -24.50 34.62
N ASP A 136 -8.11 -23.95 34.89
CA ASP A 136 -6.80 -24.42 34.41
C ASP A 136 -6.65 -24.51 32.88
N ALA A 137 -7.58 -23.92 32.11
CA ALA A 137 -7.47 -23.82 30.66
C ALA A 137 -6.38 -22.82 30.26
N LEU A 138 -5.65 -23.09 29.18
CA LEU A 138 -4.79 -22.09 28.55
C LEU A 138 -5.64 -20.93 28.02
N LYS A 139 -5.08 -19.73 28.04
CA LYS A 139 -5.70 -18.48 27.58
C LYS A 139 -4.66 -17.55 26.95
N TRP A 140 -5.12 -16.53 26.22
CA TRP A 140 -4.19 -15.56 25.64
C TRP A 140 -3.70 -14.55 26.69
N PRO A 141 -2.44 -14.11 26.58
CA PRO A 141 -1.93 -13.01 27.40
C PRO A 141 -2.76 -11.74 27.23
N GLY A 142 -3.27 -11.21 28.34
CA GLY A 142 -4.11 -10.00 28.35
C GLY A 142 -5.61 -10.23 28.12
N GLU A 143 -6.08 -11.48 28.05
CA GLU A 143 -7.51 -11.78 27.98
C GLU A 143 -8.23 -11.32 29.25
N ALA A 144 -9.33 -10.58 29.07
CA ALA A 144 -10.10 -10.01 30.17
C ALA A 144 -10.71 -11.10 31.07
N PRO A 145 -10.62 -10.98 32.41
CA PRO A 145 -11.23 -11.93 33.32
C PRO A 145 -12.73 -12.06 33.05
N GLY A 146 -13.19 -13.28 32.71
CA GLY A 146 -14.61 -13.59 32.52
C GLY A 146 -15.13 -13.60 31.07
N ALA A 147 -14.30 -13.36 30.06
CA ALA A 147 -14.73 -13.40 28.66
C ALA A 147 -14.91 -14.83 28.08
N GLY A 148 -14.36 -15.86 28.75
CA GLY A 148 -14.27 -17.24 28.25
C GLY A 148 -15.21 -18.26 28.90
N SER A 149 -16.31 -17.87 29.54
CA SER A 149 -17.17 -18.81 30.28
C SER A 149 -18.63 -18.80 29.84
N SER A 150 -18.91 -19.33 28.64
CA SER A 150 -20.28 -19.74 28.26
C SER A 150 -20.39 -20.85 27.22
N LEU A 151 -19.30 -21.53 26.83
CA LEU A 151 -19.42 -22.76 26.03
C LEU A 151 -19.30 -23.99 26.95
N PRO A 152 -20.27 -24.93 26.92
CA PRO A 152 -20.21 -26.14 27.71
C PRO A 152 -19.01 -26.98 27.26
N SER A 153 -18.08 -27.11 28.19
CA SER A 153 -16.84 -27.86 28.10
C SER A 153 -17.10 -29.32 27.73
N ARG A 154 -16.87 -29.71 26.46
CA ARG A 154 -16.24 -31.01 26.21
C ARG A 154 -14.74 -30.78 26.39
N GLY A 155 -14.33 -30.75 27.66
CA GLY A 155 -12.97 -30.43 28.07
C GLY A 155 -11.97 -31.41 27.45
N ILE A 156 -10.99 -30.87 26.73
CA ILE A 156 -9.70 -31.53 26.59
C ILE A 156 -8.97 -31.19 27.89
N SER A 157 -8.95 -32.13 28.84
CA SER A 157 -8.20 -31.96 30.08
C SER A 157 -6.70 -31.90 29.78
N VAL A 158 -5.95 -31.18 30.60
CA VAL A 158 -4.47 -31.10 30.53
C VAL A 158 -3.83 -32.48 30.64
N ALA A 159 -4.50 -33.45 31.28
CA ALA A 159 -4.11 -34.86 31.34
C ALA A 159 -4.23 -35.61 29.99
N SER A 160 -4.83 -35.01 28.97
CA SER A 160 -4.95 -35.57 27.61
C SER A 160 -3.78 -35.16 26.70
N LEU A 161 -3.11 -34.03 26.98
CA LEU A 161 -1.94 -33.56 26.23
C LEU A 161 -0.66 -34.36 26.57
N GLU A 162 -0.47 -34.72 27.84
CA GLU A 162 0.63 -35.64 28.23
C GLU A 162 0.46 -37.05 27.63
N ARG A 163 -0.76 -37.43 27.24
CA ARG A 163 -1.04 -38.67 26.51
C ARG A 163 -0.81 -38.54 25.00
N GLN A 164 -0.86 -37.34 24.42
CA GLN A 164 -0.53 -37.11 23.01
C GLN A 164 0.98 -37.00 22.77
N GLU A 165 1.77 -36.55 23.74
CA GLU A 165 3.23 -36.63 23.65
C GLU A 165 3.74 -38.07 23.85
N SER A 166 3.06 -38.90 24.66
CA SER A 166 3.43 -40.33 24.81
C SER A 166 3.08 -41.19 23.59
N ILE A 167 2.01 -40.89 22.85
CA ILE A 167 1.62 -41.66 21.65
C ILE A 167 2.46 -41.25 20.43
N GLY A 168 2.98 -40.02 20.39
CA GLY A 168 3.92 -39.57 19.35
C GLY A 168 5.32 -40.20 19.44
N TYR A 169 5.79 -40.55 20.64
CA TYR A 169 7.11 -41.16 20.83
C TYR A 169 7.12 -42.70 20.82
N GLU A 170 5.97 -43.38 20.98
CA GLU A 170 5.91 -44.85 20.83
C GLU A 170 5.67 -45.32 19.38
N LEU A 171 5.05 -44.49 18.52
CA LEU A 171 4.93 -44.81 17.08
C LEU A 171 6.23 -44.60 16.28
N LEU A 172 7.22 -43.89 16.85
CA LEU A 172 8.54 -43.71 16.25
C LEU A 172 9.60 -44.73 16.71
N ARG A 173 9.26 -45.63 17.65
CA ARG A 173 10.12 -46.76 18.04
C ARG A 173 9.76 -48.10 17.39
N ILE A 174 8.53 -48.27 16.86
CA ILE A 174 8.11 -49.55 16.24
C ILE A 174 8.44 -49.62 14.74
N GLN A 175 8.89 -48.52 14.10
CA GLN A 175 9.31 -48.53 12.69
C GLN A 175 10.82 -48.69 12.45
N ASN A 176 11.67 -48.82 13.49
CA ASN A 176 13.13 -48.99 13.32
C ASN A 176 13.70 -50.34 13.80
N ASP A 177 12.92 -51.23 14.42
CA ASP A 177 13.39 -52.55 14.88
C ASP A 177 12.92 -53.72 13.99
N GLY A 178 12.59 -53.46 12.72
CA GLY A 178 12.07 -54.44 11.77
C GLY A 178 12.68 -54.42 10.37
N ALA A 179 13.90 -53.89 10.22
CA ALA A 179 14.63 -53.91 8.95
C ALA A 179 16.12 -54.27 9.15
N THR A 180 16.37 -55.56 9.40
CA THR A 180 17.54 -56.31 8.91
C THR A 180 17.08 -57.69 8.51
#